data_AF-A0A8T3WL75-F1
#
_entry.id   AF-A0A8T3WL75-F1
#
_cell.length_a   1.000
_cell.length_b   1.000
_cell.length_c   1.000
_cell.angle_alpha   90.00
_cell.angle_beta   90.00
_cell.angle_gamma   90.00
#
_symmetry.space_group_name_H-M   'P 1'
#
loop_
_entity.id
_entity.type
_entity.pdbx_description
1 polymer ?
#
loop_
_entity_poly.entity_id
_entity_poly.type
_entity_poly.pdbx_seq_one_letter_code
_entity_poly.pdbx_strand_id
1 'polypeptide(L)'
;MKFLGLHYNPIKYKSKMIKMFYTSMWPFPRSFLENKIREYEEEYKERFIPAFGTIATGVSGNEPILSPEKLEADLEIVEQNNIKEVIIFRLGGLNKNYIRIISKFI
;
A
#
# COMPACT_ATOMS: atom_id res chain seq x y z
N MET A 1 -3.60 20.89 -10.21
CA MET A 1 -3.43 19.81 -11.22
C MET A 1 -4.57 19.70 -12.23
N LYS A 2 -5.86 19.92 -11.85
CA LYS A 2 -6.98 19.91 -12.82
C LYS A 2 -6.76 20.83 -14.03
N PHE A 3 -6.30 22.06 -13.79
CA PHE A 3 -5.98 23.02 -14.84
C PHE A 3 -4.88 22.55 -15.82
N LEU A 4 -3.95 21.70 -15.36
CA LEU A 4 -2.86 21.16 -16.19
C LEU A 4 -3.26 19.86 -16.92
N GLY A 5 -4.51 19.41 -16.79
CA GLY A 5 -4.97 18.13 -17.36
C GLY A 5 -4.41 16.87 -16.68
N LEU A 6 -3.58 17.02 -15.65
CA LEU A 6 -2.92 15.90 -14.94
C LEU A 6 -3.79 15.28 -13.83
N HIS A 7 -5.00 15.79 -13.63
CA HIS A 7 -5.92 15.22 -12.64
C HIS A 7 -6.78 14.14 -13.27
N TYR A 8 -6.76 12.96 -12.67
CA TYR A 8 -7.64 11.86 -13.04
C TYR A 8 -8.66 11.63 -11.92
N ASN A 9 -9.93 11.44 -12.27
CA ASN A 9 -10.99 11.11 -11.32
C ASN A 9 -11.35 9.62 -11.48
N PRO A 10 -10.91 8.74 -10.56
CA PRO A 10 -11.15 7.30 -10.67
C PRO A 10 -12.63 6.93 -10.66
N ILE A 11 -13.47 7.67 -9.92
CA ILE A 11 -14.92 7.44 -9.85
C ILE A 11 -15.57 7.76 -11.20
N LYS A 12 -15.25 8.94 -11.77
CA LYS A 12 -15.82 9.39 -13.06
C LYS A 12 -15.50 8.40 -14.19
N TYR A 13 -14.28 7.87 -14.21
CA TYR A 13 -13.80 6.99 -15.29
C TYR A 13 -13.78 5.51 -14.92
N LYS A 14 -14.42 5.13 -13.80
CA LYS A 14 -14.55 3.73 -13.33
C LYS A 14 -13.21 2.98 -13.26
N SER A 15 -12.13 3.68 -12.93
CA SER A 15 -10.79 3.09 -12.86
C SER A 15 -10.44 2.66 -11.44
N LYS A 16 -9.48 1.74 -11.31
CA LYS A 16 -8.88 1.41 -10.02
C LYS A 16 -8.09 2.60 -9.47
N MET A 17 -8.14 2.77 -8.16
CA MET A 17 -7.42 3.79 -7.41
C MET A 17 -6.33 3.11 -6.59
N ILE A 18 -5.08 3.21 -7.05
CA ILE A 18 -3.91 2.59 -6.40
C ILE A 18 -3.19 3.63 -5.53
N LYS A 19 -3.18 3.46 -4.21
CA LYS A 19 -2.50 4.38 -3.28
C LYS A 19 -1.25 3.71 -2.72
N MET A 20 -0.09 4.27 -3.03
CA MET A 20 1.17 3.84 -2.45
C MET A 20 1.36 4.42 -1.04
N PHE A 21 1.63 3.55 -0.09
CA PHE A 21 1.94 3.85 1.31
C PHE A 21 3.38 3.44 1.61
N TYR A 22 4.24 4.43 1.84
CA TYR A 22 5.65 4.22 2.20
C TYR A 22 5.81 4.18 3.73
N THR A 23 5.15 3.21 4.37
CA THR A 23 5.09 3.06 5.84
C THR A 23 6.46 2.85 6.47
N SER A 24 7.45 2.37 5.70
CA SER A 24 8.86 2.32 6.14
C SER A 24 9.47 3.69 6.41
N MET A 25 8.97 4.75 5.77
CA MET A 25 9.47 6.13 5.86
C MET A 25 8.59 7.03 6.75
N TRP A 26 7.45 6.53 7.22
CA TRP A 26 6.47 7.37 7.91
C TRP A 26 6.82 7.54 9.39
N PRO A 27 6.83 8.79 9.91
CA PRO A 27 6.95 9.06 11.33
C PRO A 27 5.59 9.00 12.06
N PHE A 28 4.57 8.42 11.43
CA PHE A 28 3.19 8.44 11.91
C PHE A 28 2.84 7.16 12.67
N PRO A 29 1.93 7.23 13.65
CA PRO A 29 1.41 6.04 14.32
C PRO A 29 0.60 5.19 13.33
N ARG A 30 0.48 3.89 13.64
CA ARG A 30 -0.24 2.93 12.79
C ARG A 30 -1.72 3.28 12.59
N SER A 31 -2.37 3.89 13.58
CA SER A 31 -3.74 4.40 13.47
C SER A 31 -3.91 5.42 12.33
N PHE A 32 -2.84 6.12 11.94
CA PHE A 32 -2.89 7.01 10.78
C PHE A 32 -3.08 6.23 9.47
N LEU A 33 -2.37 5.10 9.31
CA LEU A 33 -2.53 4.22 8.15
C LEU A 33 -3.95 3.63 8.11
N GLU A 34 -4.43 3.12 9.24
CA GLU A 34 -5.78 2.56 9.37
C GLU A 34 -6.85 3.57 8.97
N ASN A 35 -6.79 4.80 9.53
CA ASN A 35 -7.72 5.86 9.17
C ASN A 35 -7.66 6.20 7.68
N LYS A 36 -6.45 6.25 7.09
CA LYS A 36 -6.31 6.52 5.65
C LYS A 36 -6.83 5.38 4.80
N ILE A 37 -6.58 4.13 5.15
CA ILE A 37 -7.13 2.99 4.42
C ILE A 37 -8.67 3.03 4.44
N ARG A 38 -9.27 3.30 5.60
CA ARG A 38 -10.72 3.44 5.72
C ARG A 38 -11.27 4.59 4.90
N GLU A 39 -10.66 5.79 4.95
CA GLU A 39 -11.07 6.93 4.12
C GLU A 39 -11.09 6.58 2.62
N TYR A 40 -10.04 5.91 2.11
CA TYR A 40 -9.98 5.53 0.70
C TYR A 40 -10.91 4.37 0.35
N GLU A 41 -11.11 3.40 1.25
CA GLU A 41 -12.12 2.34 1.08
C GLU A 41 -13.53 2.96 0.99
N GLU A 42 -13.84 3.92 1.86
CA GLU A 42 -15.13 4.61 1.86
C GLU A 42 -15.37 5.39 0.56
N GLU A 43 -14.34 6.07 0.05
CA GLU A 43 -14.43 6.89 -1.16
C GLU A 43 -14.46 6.05 -2.45
N TYR A 44 -13.64 5.01 -2.54
CA TYR A 44 -13.40 4.28 -3.80
C TYR A 44 -13.95 2.84 -3.81
N LYS A 45 -14.30 2.26 -2.66
CA LYS A 45 -14.89 0.93 -2.50
C LYS A 45 -14.05 -0.16 -3.18
N GLU A 46 -14.65 -1.08 -3.93
CA GLU A 46 -13.93 -2.18 -4.61
C GLU A 46 -12.87 -1.72 -5.65
N ARG A 47 -12.83 -0.41 -5.94
CA ARG A 47 -11.81 0.17 -6.83
C ARG A 47 -10.54 0.56 -6.09
N PHE A 48 -10.53 0.59 -4.76
CA PHE A 48 -9.34 0.91 -3.98
C PHE A 48 -8.38 -0.28 -3.93
N ILE A 49 -7.10 -0.01 -4.20
CA ILE A 49 -6.01 -0.97 -4.02
C ILE A 49 -4.89 -0.26 -3.24
N PRO A 50 -4.71 -0.56 -1.94
CA PRO A 50 -3.53 -0.12 -1.22
C PRO A 50 -2.28 -0.80 -1.78
N ALA A 51 -1.18 -0.05 -1.83
CA ALA A 51 0.12 -0.57 -2.22
C ALA A 51 1.15 -0.26 -1.14
N PHE A 52 1.99 -1.24 -0.79
CA PHE A 52 2.99 -1.11 0.25
C PHE A 52 4.40 -1.33 -0.27
N GLY A 53 5.35 -0.57 0.27
CA GLY A 53 6.75 -0.64 -0.08
C GLY A 53 7.60 0.39 0.67
N THR A 54 8.91 0.44 0.44
CA THR A 54 9.69 -0.39 -0.48
C THR A 54 10.27 -1.63 0.21
N ILE A 55 10.08 -2.84 -0.33
CA ILE A 55 10.78 -4.05 0.18
C ILE A 55 12.16 -4.28 -0.45
N ALA A 56 12.59 -3.41 -1.38
CA ALA A 56 13.91 -3.44 -2.02
C ALA A 56 14.41 -2.00 -2.23
N THR A 57 15.73 -1.78 -2.20
CA THR A 57 16.32 -0.46 -2.44
C THR A 57 16.18 -0.04 -3.90
N GLY A 58 16.19 1.28 -4.14
CA GLY A 58 16.29 1.86 -5.46
C GLY A 58 17.72 2.16 -5.88
N VAL A 59 17.84 2.87 -7.01
CA VAL A 59 19.14 3.30 -7.58
C VAL A 59 19.93 4.14 -6.58
N SER A 60 19.23 4.94 -5.76
CA SER A 60 19.84 5.78 -4.72
C SER A 60 20.33 4.97 -3.51
N GLY A 61 19.83 3.76 -3.30
CA GLY A 61 20.32 2.81 -2.28
C GLY A 61 20.05 3.20 -0.82
N ASN A 62 19.38 4.31 -0.55
CA ASN A 62 19.22 4.90 0.78
C ASN A 62 17.78 4.86 1.31
N GLU A 63 16.85 4.22 0.59
CA GLU A 63 15.47 4.11 1.03
C GLU A 63 15.30 3.10 2.18
N PRO A 64 14.61 3.46 3.28
CA PRO A 64 14.25 2.51 4.32
C PRO A 64 13.42 1.35 3.78
N ILE A 65 13.90 0.13 4.02
CA ILE A 65 13.21 -1.10 3.63
C ILE A 65 12.05 -1.38 4.60
N LEU A 66 10.87 -1.65 4.04
CA LEU A 66 9.72 -2.11 4.79
C LEU A 66 9.98 -3.52 5.31
N SER A 67 10.22 -3.68 6.62
CA SER A 67 10.54 -4.98 7.21
C SER A 67 9.36 -5.97 7.08
N PRO A 68 9.60 -7.29 7.13
CA PRO A 68 8.54 -8.30 7.10
C PRO A 68 7.48 -8.09 8.19
N GLU A 69 7.87 -7.70 9.40
CA GLU A 69 6.96 -7.48 10.55
C GLU A 69 6.09 -6.24 10.34
N LYS A 70 6.65 -5.18 9.75
CA LYS A 70 5.86 -4.00 9.38
C LYS A 70 4.90 -4.32 8.25
N LEU A 71 5.36 -5.06 7.23
CA LEU A 71 4.51 -5.50 6.13
C LEU A 71 3.35 -6.36 6.64
N GLU A 72 3.62 -7.32 7.54
CA GLU A 72 2.59 -8.18 8.13
C GLU A 72 1.47 -7.34 8.73
N ALA A 73 1.81 -6.40 9.58
CA ALA A 73 0.79 -5.60 10.24
C ALA A 73 0.16 -4.52 9.35
N ASP A 74 0.81 -4.11 8.26
CA ASP A 74 0.16 -3.31 7.22
C ASP A 74 -0.89 -4.15 6.47
N LEU A 75 -0.62 -5.44 6.21
CA LEU A 75 -1.55 -6.39 5.60
C LEU A 75 -2.72 -6.77 6.52
N GLU A 76 -2.48 -6.92 7.82
CA GLU A 76 -3.55 -7.14 8.82
C GLU A 76 -4.59 -6.02 8.79
N ILE A 77 -4.17 -4.76 8.65
CA ILE A 77 -5.09 -3.62 8.54
C ILE A 77 -5.93 -3.72 7.26
N VAL A 78 -5.32 -4.12 6.14
CA VAL A 78 -6.02 -4.28 4.86
C VAL A 78 -7.07 -5.40 4.96
N GLU A 79 -6.71 -6.53 5.56
CA GLU A 79 -7.61 -7.66 5.80
C GLU A 79 -8.79 -7.27 6.69
N GLN A 80 -8.54 -6.57 7.80
CA GLN A 80 -9.57 -6.06 8.71
C GLN A 80 -10.57 -5.11 8.03
N ASN A 81 -10.13 -4.41 6.97
CA ASN A 81 -10.98 -3.52 6.17
C ASN A 81 -11.65 -4.24 4.98
N ASN A 82 -11.58 -5.57 4.90
CA ASN A 82 -12.19 -6.40 3.84
C ASN A 82 -11.73 -6.04 2.42
N ILE A 83 -10.52 -5.49 2.28
CA ILE A 83 -9.96 -5.14 0.98
C ILE A 83 -9.35 -6.39 0.34
N LYS A 84 -9.76 -6.70 -0.89
CA LYS A 84 -9.45 -7.98 -1.57
C LYS A 84 -8.15 -7.98 -2.37
N GLU A 85 -7.60 -6.80 -2.66
CA GLU A 85 -6.46 -6.62 -3.55
C GLU A 85 -5.44 -5.69 -2.89
N VAL A 86 -4.17 -6.09 -2.88
CA VAL A 86 -3.05 -5.29 -2.38
C VAL A 86 -1.87 -5.42 -3.35
N ILE A 87 -1.05 -4.37 -3.46
CA ILE A 87 0.17 -4.39 -4.28
C ILE A 87 1.39 -4.31 -3.38
N ILE A 88 2.38 -5.18 -3.63
CA ILE A 88 3.69 -5.12 -2.96
C ILE A 88 4.74 -4.55 -3.92
N PHE A 89 5.46 -3.54 -3.45
CA PHE A 89 6.50 -2.83 -4.19
C PHE A 89 7.79 -2.79 -3.37
N ARG A 90 8.98 -3.11 -3.88
CA ARG A 90 9.37 -3.64 -5.19
C ARG A 90 9.70 -5.11 -5.03
N LEU A 91 9.22 -5.99 -5.92
CA LEU A 91 9.45 -7.44 -5.79
C LEU A 91 10.93 -7.88 -5.82
N GLY A 92 11.87 -7.03 -6.25
CA GLY A 92 13.30 -7.35 -6.26
C GLY A 92 13.92 -7.66 -4.88
N GLY A 93 13.24 -7.31 -3.79
CA GLY A 93 13.67 -7.61 -2.42
C GLY A 93 12.95 -8.81 -1.80
N LEU A 94 12.10 -9.49 -2.57
CA LEU A 94 11.34 -10.64 -2.11
C LEU A 94 12.30 -11.77 -1.69
N ASN A 95 12.09 -12.31 -0.49
CA ASN A 95 12.85 -13.42 0.05
C ASN A 95 11.94 -14.32 0.90
N LYS A 96 12.48 -15.40 1.46
CA LYS A 96 11.71 -16.38 2.24
C LYS A 96 10.94 -15.75 3.42
N ASN A 97 11.46 -14.69 4.05
CA ASN A 97 10.79 -14.03 5.16
C ASN A 97 9.55 -13.27 4.68
N TYR A 98 9.66 -12.50 3.60
CA TYR A 98 8.50 -11.80 3.01
C TYR A 98 7.46 -12.78 2.47
N ILE A 99 7.89 -13.85 1.79
CA ILE A 99 6.99 -14.89 1.27
C ILE A 99 6.20 -15.49 2.44
N ARG A 100 6.87 -15.84 3.54
CA ARG A 100 6.21 -16.39 4.75
C ARG A 100 5.12 -15.45 5.29
N ILE A 101 5.34 -14.15 5.27
CA ILE A 101 4.33 -13.17 5.71
C ILE A 101 3.18 -13.10 4.71
N ILE A 102 3.48 -12.92 3.42
CA ILE A 102 2.48 -12.79 2.36
C ILE A 102 1.57 -14.04 2.30
N SER A 103 2.13 -15.23 2.46
CA SER A 103 1.37 -16.49 2.47
C SER A 103 0.35 -16.64 3.60
N LYS A 104 0.37 -15.78 4.63
CA LYS A 104 -0.67 -15.77 5.67
C LYS A 104 -2.01 -15.21 5.18
N PHE A 105 -1.98 -14.45 4.08
CA PHE A 105 -3.11 -13.66 3.57
C PHE A 105 -3.59 -14.13 2.18
N ILE A 106 -3.16 -15.31 1.72
CA ILE A 106 -3.51 -15.92 0.43
C ILE A 106 -4.31 -17.19 0.65
#